data_AF-A0A2I0W3B6-F1
#
_entry.id   AF-A0A2I0W3B6-F1
#
_cell.length_a   1.000
_cell.length_b   1.000
_cell.length_c   1.000
_cell.angle_alpha   90.00
_cell.angle_beta   90.00
_cell.angle_gamma   90.00
#
_symmetry.space_group_name_H-M   'P 1'
#
loop_
_entity.id
_entity.type
_entity.pdbx_description
1 polymer ?
#
loop_
_entity_poly.entity_id
_entity_poly.type
_entity_poly.pdbx_seq_one_letter_code
_entity_poly.pdbx_strand_id
1 'polypeptide(L)'
;MKPAPPSPRAAPVFLTDCLEELLRLTLSASLLEDSDVSLGFSRLYCDNLLRDDPFLSPSHISSTAVKGVPAYPLYKHLARALEGCISSGKFLRGLGSVKGLREDEFFMLKQREWDRLIMEKGAELVNMMESVEFELHVQEPFFSQLRVGMKTAEGRCATEDYNSGTLQDVRYYRSFSEMLEVELANALPGIPTVEEGKPVLRETQQILGFLQPVLGLGCEGVGSLLGMMHTAGTVLDALPPPRSYLLSSFMKLHRPNVEGSTLTDAARSLAKHVHRSSEEWWGSFRGDSEKNRLASEIVNHLLNECCWMNVYDIQTHNRVFEIRIHEGYGARWSHDGSKAFSFQFIGFLEPYTEEGHSKGWKH
;
A
#
# COMPACT_ATOMS: atom_id res chain seq x y z
N MET A 1 31.17 47.79 -9.86
CA MET A 1 30.36 46.56 -9.97
C MET A 1 29.45 46.49 -8.77
N LYS A 2 28.12 46.43 -8.97
CA LYS A 2 27.18 46.14 -7.88
C LYS A 2 27.28 44.65 -7.55
N PRO A 3 27.33 44.23 -6.28
CA PRO A 3 27.27 42.82 -5.94
C PRO A 3 25.94 42.24 -6.42
N ALA A 4 25.99 41.02 -6.95
CA ALA A 4 24.80 40.28 -7.33
C ALA A 4 23.87 40.13 -6.10
N PRO A 5 22.55 40.25 -6.28
CA PRO A 5 21.62 39.99 -5.18
C PRO A 5 21.82 38.54 -4.70
N PRO A 6 21.73 38.29 -3.39
CA PRO A 6 21.80 36.93 -2.86
C PRO A 6 20.71 36.09 -3.52
N SER A 7 21.08 34.88 -3.97
CA SER A 7 20.13 33.88 -4.46
C SER A 7 19.01 33.73 -3.42
N PRO A 8 17.74 33.73 -3.83
CA PRO A 8 16.64 33.54 -2.90
C PRO A 8 16.85 32.21 -2.17
N ARG A 9 16.98 32.26 -0.85
CA ARG A 9 17.12 31.08 0.01
C ARG A 9 15.96 30.15 -0.31
N ALA A 10 16.26 28.91 -0.70
CA ALA A 10 15.24 27.90 -0.99
C ALA A 10 14.31 27.77 0.22
N ALA A 11 13.00 27.67 -0.04
CA ALA A 11 12.02 27.47 1.02
C ALA A 11 12.29 26.14 1.74
N PRO A 12 12.10 26.06 3.07
CA PRO A 12 12.26 24.81 3.80
C PRO A 12 11.30 23.75 3.24
N VAL A 13 11.82 22.57 2.93
CA VAL A 13 11.03 21.42 2.48
C VAL A 13 10.46 20.73 3.72
N PHE A 14 9.14 20.71 3.87
CA PHE A 14 8.50 19.98 4.96
C PHE A 14 8.33 18.51 4.58
N LEU A 15 8.54 17.61 5.53
CA LEU A 15 8.36 16.17 5.33
C LEU A 15 6.96 15.83 4.79
N THR A 16 5.94 16.56 5.26
CA THR A 16 4.55 16.44 4.84
C THR A 16 4.36 16.66 3.34
N ASP A 17 5.19 17.52 2.74
CA ASP A 17 5.07 17.91 1.33
C ASP A 17 5.71 16.90 0.38
N CYS A 18 6.58 16.01 0.89
CA CYS A 18 7.36 15.09 0.06
C CYS A 18 7.21 13.60 0.43
N LEU A 19 6.61 13.24 1.57
CA LEU A 19 6.59 11.85 2.06
C LEU A 19 5.95 10.85 1.08
N GLU A 20 4.89 11.25 0.36
CA GLU A 20 4.27 10.41 -0.67
C GLU A 20 5.26 10.04 -1.79
N GLU A 21 5.94 11.05 -2.34
CA GLU A 21 6.92 10.86 -3.41
C GLU A 21 8.18 10.15 -2.92
N LEU A 22 8.65 10.47 -1.72
CA LEU A 22 9.76 9.78 -1.07
C LEU A 22 9.47 8.27 -0.92
N LEU A 23 8.26 7.93 -0.46
CA LEU A 23 7.85 6.54 -0.30
C LEU A 23 7.73 5.82 -1.65
N ARG A 24 7.14 6.49 -2.65
CA ARG A 24 7.04 5.98 -4.02
C ARG A 24 8.42 5.65 -4.60
N LEU A 25 9.38 6.57 -4.45
CA LEU A 25 10.74 6.41 -4.92
C LEU A 25 11.48 5.30 -4.18
N THR A 26 11.34 5.25 -2.86
CA THR A 26 11.98 4.22 -2.01
C THR A 26 11.51 2.82 -2.37
N LEU A 27 10.19 2.64 -2.52
CA LEU A 27 9.61 1.38 -2.97
C LEU A 27 10.08 1.04 -4.40
N SER A 28 10.12 2.03 -5.31
CA SER A 28 10.54 1.81 -6.69
C SER A 28 12.01 1.42 -6.79
N ALA A 29 12.88 2.06 -6.00
CA ALA A 29 14.29 1.74 -5.92
C ALA A 29 14.52 0.32 -5.40
N SER A 30 13.69 -0.18 -4.47
CA SER A 30 13.77 -1.57 -3.99
C SER A 30 13.43 -2.62 -5.05
N LEU A 31 12.78 -2.23 -6.15
CA LEU A 31 12.41 -3.11 -7.26
C LEU A 31 13.47 -3.18 -8.36
N LEU A 32 14.40 -2.24 -8.41
CA LEU A 32 15.50 -2.28 -9.37
C LEU A 32 16.34 -3.54 -9.11
N GLU A 33 16.58 -4.34 -10.15
CA GLU A 33 17.58 -5.42 -10.09
C GLU A 33 18.89 -4.85 -9.57
N ASP A 34 19.49 -5.51 -8.58
CA ASP A 34 20.75 -5.11 -7.93
C ASP A 34 20.72 -3.83 -7.06
N SER A 35 19.55 -3.42 -6.53
CA SER A 35 19.44 -2.33 -5.53
C SER A 35 20.01 -2.70 -4.14
N ASP A 36 20.87 -1.86 -3.56
CA ASP A 36 21.36 -1.98 -2.17
C ASP A 36 20.28 -1.61 -1.13
N VAL A 37 19.14 -1.08 -1.59
CA VAL A 37 18.02 -0.67 -0.75
C VAL A 37 17.20 -1.91 -0.37
N SER A 38 17.61 -2.57 0.72
CA SER A 38 16.85 -3.65 1.33
C SER A 38 15.85 -3.11 2.34
N LEU A 39 14.58 -3.08 1.96
CA LEU A 39 13.46 -2.66 2.83
C LEU A 39 12.97 -3.78 3.76
N GLY A 40 13.53 -4.98 3.66
CA GLY A 40 13.02 -6.16 4.37
C GLY A 40 11.68 -6.68 3.81
N PHE A 41 11.23 -6.17 2.66
CA PHE A 41 10.04 -6.63 1.95
C PHE A 41 10.41 -7.45 0.72
N SER A 42 9.52 -8.37 0.33
CA SER A 42 9.67 -9.06 -0.95
C SER A 42 9.43 -8.09 -2.12
N ARG A 43 10.08 -8.34 -3.26
CA ARG A 43 9.84 -7.56 -4.49
C ARG A 43 8.36 -7.51 -4.86
N LEU A 44 7.66 -8.64 -4.75
CA LEU A 44 6.24 -8.71 -5.04
C LEU A 44 5.41 -7.83 -4.10
N TYR A 45 5.78 -7.74 -2.81
CA TYR A 45 5.11 -6.88 -1.85
C TYR A 45 5.29 -5.39 -2.20
N CYS A 46 6.53 -4.97 -2.49
CA CYS A 46 6.82 -3.61 -2.94
C CYS A 46 6.09 -3.25 -4.24
N ASP A 47 6.09 -4.16 -5.22
CA ASP A 47 5.37 -3.97 -6.49
C ASP A 47 3.87 -3.81 -6.27
N ASN A 48 3.27 -4.63 -5.40
CA ASN A 48 1.85 -4.54 -5.08
C ASN A 48 1.47 -3.25 -4.33
N LEU A 49 2.38 -2.66 -3.54
CA LEU A 49 2.16 -1.35 -2.91
C LEU A 49 2.13 -0.20 -3.94
N LEU A 50 2.95 -0.30 -4.99
CA LEU A 50 3.10 0.70 -6.05
C LEU A 50 2.06 0.59 -7.17
N ARG A 51 1.51 -0.62 -7.36
CA ARG A 51 0.60 -0.93 -8.47
C ARG A 51 -0.64 -0.05 -8.47
N ASP A 52 -1.07 0.37 -9.65
CA ASP A 52 -2.35 1.05 -9.85
C ASP A 52 -3.53 0.06 -9.96
N ASP A 53 -4.74 0.53 -9.69
CA ASP A 53 -5.95 -0.23 -10.01
C ASP A 53 -6.19 -0.18 -11.54
N PRO A 54 -6.12 -1.31 -12.27
CA PRO A 54 -6.23 -1.29 -13.73
C PRO A 54 -7.63 -0.92 -14.24
N PHE A 55 -8.66 -0.90 -13.38
CA PHE A 55 -10.04 -0.63 -13.75
C PHE A 55 -10.57 0.72 -13.22
N LEU A 56 -9.76 1.48 -12.48
CA LEU A 56 -10.14 2.81 -11.99
C LEU A 56 -9.22 3.87 -12.60
N SER A 57 -9.82 4.93 -13.17
CA SER A 57 -9.05 6.07 -13.64
C SER A 57 -8.52 6.90 -12.45
N PRO A 58 -7.29 7.45 -12.52
CA PRO A 58 -6.68 8.25 -11.45
C PRO A 58 -7.53 9.46 -11.00
N SER A 59 -8.42 9.94 -11.87
CA SER A 59 -9.26 11.13 -11.68
C SER A 59 -10.44 10.95 -10.70
N HIS A 60 -10.75 9.72 -10.27
CA HIS A 60 -11.89 9.44 -9.37
C HIS A 60 -11.50 9.12 -7.93
N ILE A 61 -10.21 9.15 -7.60
CA ILE A 61 -9.74 8.88 -6.24
C ILE A 61 -10.01 10.12 -5.39
N SER A 62 -11.16 10.16 -4.72
CA SER A 62 -11.35 11.10 -3.61
C SER A 62 -10.34 10.73 -2.53
N SER A 63 -9.26 11.52 -2.44
CA SER A 63 -8.09 11.30 -1.59
C SER A 63 -8.36 11.45 -0.08
N THR A 64 -9.63 11.53 0.32
CA THR A 64 -10.03 12.00 1.66
C THR A 64 -10.62 10.91 2.56
N ALA A 65 -10.93 9.72 2.05
CA ALA A 65 -11.53 8.66 2.86
C ALA A 65 -10.46 7.90 3.67
N VAL A 66 -10.38 8.20 4.97
CA VAL A 66 -9.63 7.42 6.00
C VAL A 66 -10.35 6.11 6.35
N LYS A 67 -11.55 5.90 5.81
CA LYS A 67 -12.45 4.77 6.09
C LYS A 67 -12.63 3.90 4.84
N GLY A 68 -12.85 2.61 5.05
CA GLY A 68 -13.11 1.64 4.00
C GLY A 68 -11.87 0.85 3.57
N VAL A 69 -12.07 -0.08 2.62
CA VAL A 69 -10.96 -0.76 1.92
C VAL A 69 -10.17 0.29 1.12
N PRO A 70 -8.85 0.44 1.32
CA PRO A 70 -8.06 1.48 0.67
C PRO A 70 -8.08 1.35 -0.86
N ALA A 71 -8.03 2.48 -1.54
CA ALA A 71 -7.91 2.52 -2.99
C ALA A 71 -6.44 2.31 -3.40
N TYR A 72 -6.22 1.76 -4.59
CA TYR A 72 -4.89 1.65 -5.15
C TYR A 72 -4.51 2.95 -5.88
N PRO A 73 -3.22 3.33 -5.93
CA PRO A 73 -2.08 2.59 -5.36
C PRO A 73 -1.94 2.76 -3.84
N LEU A 74 -1.59 1.68 -3.14
CA LEU A 74 -1.62 1.62 -1.67
C LEU A 74 -0.55 2.49 -1.01
N TYR A 75 0.59 2.74 -1.66
CA TYR A 75 1.65 3.58 -1.08
C TYR A 75 1.16 4.99 -0.72
N LYS A 76 0.13 5.52 -1.39
CA LYS A 76 -0.44 6.84 -1.07
C LYS A 76 -1.15 6.86 0.27
N HIS A 77 -1.90 5.80 0.57
CA HIS A 77 -2.53 5.62 1.88
C HIS A 77 -1.48 5.40 2.96
N LEU A 78 -0.46 4.58 2.65
CA LEU A 78 0.66 4.35 3.57
C LEU A 78 1.42 5.64 3.88
N ALA A 79 1.70 6.49 2.89
CA ALA A 79 2.38 7.77 3.08
C ALA A 79 1.62 8.67 4.05
N ARG A 80 0.30 8.85 3.87
CA ARG A 80 -0.53 9.65 4.78
C ARG A 80 -0.59 9.08 6.19
N ALA A 81 -0.68 7.76 6.31
CA ALA A 81 -0.68 7.09 7.61
C ALA A 81 0.66 7.30 8.33
N LEU A 82 1.78 7.14 7.62
CA LEU A 82 3.12 7.41 8.14
C LEU A 82 3.30 8.87 8.52
N GLU A 83 2.82 9.81 7.70
CA GLU A 83 2.84 11.26 7.99
C GLU A 83 2.17 11.56 9.33
N GLY A 84 0.96 11.03 9.54
CA GLY A 84 0.23 11.18 10.79
C GLY A 84 0.94 10.52 11.98
N CYS A 85 1.56 9.36 11.76
CA CYS A 85 2.35 8.69 12.79
C CYS A 85 3.57 9.52 13.20
N ILE A 86 4.36 9.98 12.23
CA ILE A 86 5.57 10.77 12.45
C ILE A 86 5.22 12.11 13.11
N SER A 87 4.19 12.80 12.62
CA SER A 87 3.74 14.09 13.17
C SER A 87 3.24 13.98 14.61
N SER A 88 2.63 12.84 14.97
CA SER A 88 2.15 12.60 16.35
C SER A 88 3.19 11.96 17.26
N GLY A 89 4.30 11.46 16.70
CA GLY A 89 5.29 10.66 17.41
C GLY A 89 4.78 9.32 17.93
N LYS A 90 3.66 8.81 17.38
CA LYS A 90 3.00 7.56 17.82
C LYS A 90 2.48 6.77 16.64
N PHE A 91 2.37 5.46 16.80
CA PHE A 91 1.72 4.60 15.84
C PHE A 91 0.20 4.82 15.86
N LEU A 92 -0.32 5.50 14.84
CA LEU A 92 -1.73 5.80 14.67
C LEU A 92 -2.37 4.81 13.71
N ARG A 93 -3.00 3.78 14.26
CA ARG A 93 -3.92 2.93 13.49
C ARG A 93 -5.30 3.58 13.43
N GLY A 94 -5.84 3.75 12.23
CA GLY A 94 -7.24 4.15 12.03
C GLY A 94 -8.18 3.03 12.45
N LEU A 95 -8.46 2.93 13.75
CA LEU A 95 -9.18 1.79 14.29
C LEU A 95 -10.71 1.89 14.11
N GLY A 96 -11.29 0.86 13.51
CA GLY A 96 -12.71 0.54 13.67
C GLY A 96 -12.91 -0.54 14.72
N SER A 97 -13.70 -0.26 15.75
CA SER A 97 -14.20 -1.34 16.61
C SER A 97 -15.37 -2.01 15.90
N VAL A 98 -15.28 -3.33 15.69
CA VAL A 98 -16.40 -4.15 15.23
C VAL A 98 -17.06 -4.81 16.42
N LYS A 99 -18.39 -4.68 16.50
CA LYS A 99 -19.19 -5.30 17.55
C LYS A 99 -18.92 -6.81 17.61
N GLY A 100 -18.49 -7.28 18.78
CA GLY A 100 -18.24 -8.70 19.05
C GLY A 100 -16.83 -9.21 18.69
N LEU A 101 -15.96 -8.38 18.10
CA LEU A 101 -14.55 -8.71 17.89
C LEU A 101 -13.67 -7.97 18.89
N ARG A 102 -12.78 -8.70 19.57
CA ARG A 102 -11.76 -8.12 20.47
C ARG A 102 -10.41 -8.09 19.78
N GLU A 103 -9.62 -7.10 20.14
CA GLU A 103 -8.22 -7.01 19.69
C GLU A 103 -7.36 -8.03 20.44
N ASP A 104 -6.36 -8.55 19.75
CA ASP A 104 -5.39 -9.50 20.30
C ASP A 104 -4.44 -8.79 21.27
N GLU A 105 -4.19 -9.37 22.45
CA GLU A 105 -3.18 -8.86 23.40
C GLU A 105 -1.78 -8.78 22.76
N PHE A 106 -1.50 -9.64 21.78
CA PHE A 106 -0.27 -9.61 20.98
C PHE A 106 -0.11 -8.29 20.22
N PHE A 107 -1.22 -7.73 19.71
CA PHE A 107 -1.20 -6.43 19.02
C PHE A 107 -0.74 -5.31 19.95
N MET A 108 -1.22 -5.28 21.19
CA MET A 108 -0.85 -4.26 22.16
C MET A 108 0.65 -4.27 22.49
N LEU A 109 1.31 -5.43 22.39
CA LEU A 109 2.76 -5.53 22.53
C LEU A 109 3.47 -4.94 21.29
N LYS A 110 3.04 -5.33 20.09
CA LYS A 110 3.58 -4.82 18.82
C LYS A 110 3.41 -3.32 18.65
N GLN A 111 2.26 -2.78 19.06
CA GLN A 111 2.01 -1.36 19.02
C GLN A 111 3.04 -0.56 19.82
N ARG A 112 3.49 -1.06 20.98
CA ARG A 112 4.56 -0.39 21.76
C ARG A 112 5.91 -0.41 21.05
N GLU A 113 6.23 -1.49 20.33
CA GLU A 113 7.44 -1.57 19.51
C GLU A 113 7.39 -0.54 18.38
N TRP A 114 6.25 -0.45 17.69
CA TRP A 114 6.04 0.54 16.63
C TRP A 114 5.99 1.98 17.14
N ASP A 115 5.37 2.23 18.30
CA ASP A 115 5.39 3.55 18.94
C ASP A 115 6.82 4.03 19.19
N ARG A 116 7.68 3.15 19.74
CA ARG A 116 9.10 3.46 19.94
C ARG A 116 9.79 3.73 18.60
N LEU A 117 9.58 2.88 17.60
CA LEU A 117 10.18 3.03 16.28
C LEU A 117 9.77 4.37 15.63
N ILE A 118 8.48 4.71 15.63
CA ILE A 118 7.96 5.96 15.08
C ILE A 118 8.51 7.17 15.84
N MET A 119 8.54 7.11 17.17
CA MET A 119 9.08 8.20 17.98
C MET A 119 10.57 8.44 17.68
N GLU A 120 11.39 7.39 17.66
CA GLU A 120 12.83 7.50 17.44
C GLU A 120 13.16 7.81 15.97
N LYS A 121 12.69 6.97 15.04
CA LYS A 121 13.01 7.08 13.61
C LYS A 121 12.23 8.18 12.89
N GLY A 122 11.01 8.48 13.32
CA GLY A 122 10.27 9.63 12.83
C GLY A 122 10.93 10.94 13.22
N ALA A 123 11.39 11.08 14.47
CA ALA A 123 12.12 12.28 14.91
C ALA A 123 13.49 12.41 14.21
N GLU A 124 14.23 11.30 14.03
CA GLU A 124 15.44 11.29 13.21
C GLU A 124 15.16 11.79 11.79
N LEU A 125 14.10 11.28 11.15
CA LEU A 125 13.70 11.69 9.80
C LEU A 125 13.34 13.18 9.72
N VAL A 126 12.55 13.69 10.68
CA VAL A 126 12.17 15.11 10.72
C VAL A 126 13.39 16.01 10.92
N ASN A 127 14.20 15.73 11.95
CA ASN A 127 15.42 16.50 12.21
C ASN A 127 16.35 16.50 11.00
N MET A 128 16.44 15.36 10.31
CA MET A 128 17.25 15.21 9.13
C MET A 128 16.73 16.05 7.97
N MET A 129 15.42 16.02 7.69
CA MET A 129 14.78 16.87 6.68
C MET A 129 14.95 18.37 6.98
N GLU A 130 14.91 18.76 8.26
CA GLU A 130 15.10 20.14 8.69
C GLU A 130 16.57 20.60 8.70
N SER A 131 17.51 19.66 8.91
CA SER A 131 18.95 19.94 8.99
C SER A 131 19.64 20.00 7.62
N VAL A 132 19.07 19.36 6.61
CA VAL A 132 19.58 19.43 5.26
C VAL A 132 19.06 20.73 4.65
N GLU A 133 19.95 21.73 4.49
CA GLU A 133 19.69 22.88 3.62
C GLU A 133 19.61 22.36 2.17
N PHE A 134 18.46 21.79 1.80
CA PHE A 134 18.19 21.36 0.43
C PHE A 134 18.08 22.60 -0.44
N GLU A 135 19.15 22.97 -1.13
CA GLU A 135 18.99 23.49 -2.49
C GLU A 135 18.61 22.28 -3.36
N LEU A 136 17.34 21.87 -3.29
CA LEU A 136 16.80 20.80 -4.13
C LEU A 136 16.75 21.33 -5.57
N HIS A 137 17.90 21.33 -6.25
CA HIS A 137 18.02 21.55 -7.69
C HIS A 137 17.70 20.26 -8.45
N VAL A 138 16.88 19.37 -7.87
CA VAL A 138 16.28 18.26 -8.59
C VAL A 138 15.13 18.85 -9.39
N GLN A 139 15.43 19.39 -10.57
CA GLN A 139 14.41 19.52 -11.59
C GLN A 139 13.81 18.12 -11.83
N GLU A 140 12.51 18.04 -12.12
CA GLU A 140 11.84 16.83 -12.59
C GLU A 140 12.23 16.48 -14.06
N PRO A 141 13.44 15.94 -14.35
CA PRO A 141 13.49 14.97 -15.44
C PRO A 141 14.30 13.68 -15.18
N PHE A 142 15.10 13.57 -14.11
CA PHE A 142 15.99 12.40 -13.93
C PHE A 142 15.26 11.07 -13.76
N PHE A 143 14.08 11.10 -13.12
CA PHE A 143 13.33 9.89 -12.81
C PHE A 143 12.53 9.33 -13.99
N SER A 144 12.09 10.17 -14.92
CA SER A 144 11.42 9.73 -16.16
C SER A 144 12.42 9.18 -17.19
N GLN A 145 13.67 9.67 -17.16
CA GLN A 145 14.75 9.24 -18.05
C GLN A 145 15.19 7.79 -17.87
N LEU A 146 15.09 7.24 -16.64
CA LEU A 146 15.33 5.81 -16.38
C LEU A 146 14.33 4.91 -17.10
N ARG A 147 13.06 5.31 -17.15
CA ARG A 147 11.99 4.56 -17.84
C ARG A 147 12.10 4.62 -19.37
N VAL A 148 12.81 5.61 -19.93
CA VAL A 148 12.93 5.85 -21.38
C VAL A 148 14.34 5.47 -21.90
N GLY A 149 15.21 4.89 -21.05
CA GLY A 149 16.55 4.46 -21.46
C GLY A 149 17.54 5.61 -21.72
N MET A 150 17.23 6.83 -21.25
CA MET A 150 18.14 7.98 -21.39
C MET A 150 19.23 8.00 -20.33
N LYS A 151 18.99 7.40 -19.16
CA LYS A 151 20.00 7.14 -18.12
C LYS A 151 20.43 5.68 -18.21
N THR A 152 21.72 5.44 -18.44
CA THR A 152 22.30 4.13 -18.75
C THR A 152 23.39 3.68 -17.78
N ALA A 153 23.81 4.56 -16.85
CA ALA A 153 24.76 4.24 -15.78
C ALA A 153 24.20 4.63 -14.41
N GLU A 154 24.53 3.85 -13.39
CA GLU A 154 24.19 4.14 -12.00
C GLU A 154 25.47 4.17 -11.15
N GLY A 155 25.70 5.29 -10.47
CA GLY A 155 26.83 5.43 -9.56
C GLY A 155 26.47 5.03 -8.14
N ARG A 156 27.26 4.13 -7.52
CA ARG A 156 27.08 3.69 -6.12
C ARG A 156 28.38 3.59 -5.33
N CYS A 157 28.28 3.59 -4.01
CA CYS A 157 29.41 3.30 -3.12
C CYS A 157 29.74 1.80 -3.15
N ALA A 158 31.00 1.45 -3.37
CA ALA A 158 31.47 0.07 -3.35
C ALA A 158 31.64 -0.44 -1.91
N THR A 159 30.54 -0.90 -1.30
CA THR A 159 30.53 -1.42 0.08
C THR A 159 30.45 -2.95 0.18
N GLU A 160 30.11 -3.68 -0.90
CA GLU A 160 29.98 -5.16 -0.88
C GLU A 160 30.38 -5.84 -2.21
N ASP A 161 30.54 -7.17 -2.18
CA ASP A 161 30.99 -8.02 -3.30
C ASP A 161 29.93 -8.12 -4.43
N TYR A 162 30.24 -7.52 -5.58
CA TYR A 162 29.38 -7.50 -6.77
C TYR A 162 29.30 -8.87 -7.45
N ASN A 163 28.10 -9.47 -7.52
CA ASN A 163 27.87 -10.69 -8.31
C ASN A 163 27.39 -10.35 -9.72
N SER A 164 28.10 -10.86 -10.73
CA SER A 164 28.01 -10.53 -12.16
C SER A 164 26.80 -11.11 -12.91
N GLY A 165 25.64 -11.23 -12.29
CA GLY A 165 24.49 -11.97 -12.85
C GLY A 165 23.76 -11.25 -13.99
N THR A 166 23.66 -9.91 -13.91
CA THR A 166 22.81 -9.06 -14.77
C THR A 166 23.47 -7.76 -15.22
N LEU A 167 24.66 -7.44 -14.70
CA LEU A 167 25.44 -6.27 -15.07
C LEU A 167 26.12 -6.49 -16.43
N GLN A 168 25.82 -5.62 -17.41
CA GLN A 168 26.54 -5.65 -18.69
C GLN A 168 28.02 -5.25 -18.53
N ASP A 169 28.30 -4.31 -17.62
CA ASP A 169 29.63 -3.81 -17.33
C ASP A 169 29.67 -3.25 -15.89
N VAL A 170 30.76 -3.50 -15.16
CA VAL A 170 30.98 -2.97 -13.80
C VAL A 170 32.29 -2.22 -13.78
N ARG A 171 32.22 -0.93 -13.49
CA ARG A 171 33.39 -0.05 -13.43
C ARG A 171 33.55 0.50 -12.02
N TYR A 172 34.78 0.40 -11.53
CA TYR A 172 35.15 0.90 -10.22
C TYR A 172 35.84 2.24 -10.36
N TYR A 173 35.39 3.19 -9.56
CA TYR A 173 35.94 4.53 -9.49
C TYR A 173 36.34 4.80 -8.03
N ARG A 174 37.40 5.57 -7.83
CA ARG A 174 37.89 5.89 -6.47
C ARG A 174 36.99 6.91 -5.77
N SER A 175 36.15 7.62 -6.53
CA SER A 175 35.19 8.58 -5.98
C SER A 175 34.03 8.83 -6.96
N PHE A 176 32.93 9.39 -6.44
CA PHE A 176 31.83 9.88 -7.28
C PHE A 176 32.27 10.99 -8.24
N SER A 177 33.27 11.80 -7.88
CA SER A 177 33.85 12.81 -8.77
C SER A 177 34.43 12.16 -10.02
N GLU A 178 35.26 11.14 -9.83
CA GLU A 178 35.89 10.38 -10.91
C GLU A 178 34.87 9.61 -11.75
N MET A 179 33.84 9.06 -11.10
CA MET A 179 32.74 8.41 -11.80
C MET A 179 31.96 9.41 -12.67
N LEU A 180 31.61 10.59 -12.14
CA LEU A 180 30.89 11.61 -12.90
C LEU A 180 31.75 12.20 -14.04
N GLU A 181 33.06 12.34 -13.86
CA GLU A 181 33.97 12.76 -14.95
C GLU A 181 33.87 11.85 -16.18
N VAL A 182 33.54 10.57 -15.98
CA VAL A 182 33.46 9.56 -17.05
C VAL A 182 32.02 9.30 -17.47
N GLU A 183 31.08 9.26 -16.52
CA GLU A 183 29.73 8.74 -16.71
C GLU A 183 28.63 9.80 -16.53
N LEU A 184 28.93 11.10 -16.37
CA LEU A 184 27.91 12.15 -16.12
C LEU A 184 26.73 12.10 -17.10
N ALA A 185 26.99 11.97 -18.40
CA ALA A 185 25.93 11.94 -19.41
C ALA A 185 25.05 10.69 -19.29
N ASN A 186 25.62 9.58 -18.83
CA ASN A 186 24.94 8.30 -18.66
C ASN A 186 24.25 8.21 -17.29
N ALA A 187 24.80 8.87 -16.27
CA ALA A 187 24.37 8.82 -14.89
C ALA A 187 23.42 9.96 -14.51
N LEU A 188 23.55 11.14 -15.10
CA LEU A 188 22.69 12.31 -14.85
C LEU A 188 22.42 13.05 -16.17
N PRO A 189 21.62 12.46 -17.08
CA PRO A 189 21.37 13.06 -18.40
C PRO A 189 20.68 14.42 -18.28
N GLY A 190 21.28 15.44 -18.87
CA GLY A 190 20.79 16.83 -18.78
C GLY A 190 21.49 17.67 -17.71
N ILE A 191 22.39 17.10 -16.91
CA ILE A 191 23.35 17.88 -16.13
C ILE A 191 24.58 18.18 -17.01
N PRO A 192 24.93 19.46 -17.23
CA PRO A 192 26.02 19.85 -18.13
C PRO A 192 27.41 19.70 -17.52
N THR A 193 27.54 19.69 -16.18
CA THR A 193 28.86 19.67 -15.52
C THR A 193 28.94 18.71 -14.34
N VAL A 194 30.15 18.20 -14.08
CA VAL A 194 30.44 17.30 -12.95
C VAL A 194 30.16 17.99 -11.61
N GLU A 195 30.45 19.29 -11.51
CA GLU A 195 30.21 20.07 -10.29
C GLU A 195 28.72 20.20 -9.97
N GLU A 196 27.86 20.26 -10.99
CA GLU A 196 26.39 20.25 -10.81
C GLU A 196 25.85 18.84 -10.50
N GLY A 197 26.53 17.76 -10.94
CA GLY A 197 26.08 16.38 -10.75
C GLY A 197 26.40 15.77 -9.38
N LYS A 198 27.50 16.21 -8.75
CA LYS A 198 27.95 15.73 -7.42
C LYS A 198 26.89 15.84 -6.32
N PRO A 199 26.21 16.99 -6.13
CA PRO A 199 25.17 17.11 -5.10
C PRO A 199 23.96 16.20 -5.39
N VAL A 200 23.50 16.14 -6.65
CA VAL A 200 22.31 15.38 -7.07
C VAL A 200 22.42 13.88 -6.75
N LEU A 201 23.58 13.27 -7.03
CA LEU A 201 23.79 11.84 -6.78
C LEU A 201 23.89 11.51 -5.29
N ARG A 202 24.59 12.37 -4.53
CA ARG A 202 24.74 12.24 -3.08
C ARG A 202 23.40 12.39 -2.37
N GLU A 203 22.59 13.36 -2.80
CA GLU A 203 21.25 13.61 -2.26
C GLU A 203 20.30 12.44 -2.55
N THR A 204 20.34 11.87 -3.75
CA THR A 204 19.47 10.73 -4.12
C THR A 204 19.73 9.49 -3.24
N GLN A 205 20.99 9.16 -2.97
CA GLN A 205 21.35 8.02 -2.10
C GLN A 205 21.02 8.28 -0.63
N GLN A 206 21.23 9.52 -0.17
CA GLN A 206 20.84 9.95 1.16
C GLN A 206 19.31 9.84 1.34
N ILE A 207 18.54 10.36 0.39
CA ILE A 207 17.07 10.34 0.38
C ILE A 207 16.50 8.92 0.47
N LEU A 208 17.05 7.95 -0.26
CA LEU A 208 16.61 6.56 -0.23
C LEU A 208 16.92 5.86 1.10
N GLY A 209 18.03 6.21 1.76
CA GLY A 209 18.38 5.71 3.09
C GLY A 209 17.48 6.24 4.21
N PHE A 210 16.69 7.29 3.97
CA PHE A 210 15.92 7.98 5.02
C PHE A 210 14.58 7.31 5.36
N LEU A 211 13.97 6.59 4.41
CA LEU A 211 12.70 5.90 4.65
C LEU A 211 12.86 4.45 5.13
N GLN A 212 14.02 3.83 4.87
CA GLN A 212 14.31 2.47 5.30
C GLN A 212 14.09 2.25 6.81
N PRO A 213 14.49 3.16 7.73
CA PRO A 213 14.26 2.99 9.16
C PRO A 213 12.78 3.06 9.55
N VAL A 214 11.99 3.91 8.88
CA VAL A 214 10.55 4.06 9.12
C VAL A 214 9.77 2.86 8.56
N LEU A 215 10.25 2.25 7.47
CA LEU A 215 9.73 0.99 6.94
C LEU A 215 10.14 -0.24 7.76
N GLY A 216 10.95 -0.06 8.81
CA GLY A 216 11.24 -1.07 9.83
C GLY A 216 10.03 -1.58 10.64
N LEU A 217 8.83 -1.04 10.38
CA LEU A 217 7.55 -1.55 10.86
C LEU A 217 7.27 -3.01 10.43
N GLY A 218 7.90 -3.47 9.34
CA GLY A 218 7.64 -4.78 8.75
C GLY A 218 6.27 -4.87 8.08
N CYS A 219 5.97 -6.01 7.46
CA CYS A 219 4.70 -6.21 6.76
C CYS A 219 3.49 -6.07 7.70
N GLU A 220 3.62 -6.48 8.97
CA GLU A 220 2.57 -6.35 9.98
C GLU A 220 2.21 -4.89 10.27
N GLY A 221 3.22 -4.04 10.48
CA GLY A 221 2.98 -2.63 10.78
C GLY A 221 2.50 -1.87 9.54
N VAL A 222 3.05 -2.17 8.36
CA VAL A 222 2.56 -1.62 7.08
C VAL A 222 1.10 -2.03 6.82
N GLY A 223 0.76 -3.31 6.99
CA GLY A 223 -0.60 -3.80 6.87
C GLY A 223 -1.54 -3.11 7.86
N SER A 224 -1.10 -2.95 9.11
CA SER A 224 -1.86 -2.24 10.15
C SER A 224 -2.14 -0.78 9.79
N LEU A 225 -1.17 -0.06 9.20
CA LEU A 225 -1.36 1.30 8.70
C LEU A 225 -2.30 1.37 7.49
N LEU A 226 -2.40 0.28 6.71
CA LEU A 226 -3.37 0.12 5.62
C LEU A 226 -4.76 -0.36 6.10
N GLY A 227 -4.96 -0.49 7.41
CA GLY A 227 -6.24 -0.90 8.00
C GLY A 227 -6.45 -2.41 8.13
N MET A 228 -5.41 -3.22 7.89
CA MET A 228 -5.45 -4.66 8.10
C MET A 228 -5.38 -5.00 9.60
N MET A 229 -6.14 -6.01 9.99
CA MET A 229 -6.16 -6.54 11.34
C MET A 229 -5.27 -7.78 11.44
N HIS A 230 -4.70 -8.02 12.62
CA HIS A 230 -3.90 -9.20 12.88
C HIS A 230 -4.61 -10.10 13.90
N THR A 231 -4.94 -11.30 13.47
CA THR A 231 -5.53 -12.39 14.28
C THR A 231 -4.78 -13.70 14.06
N ALA A 232 -5.05 -14.72 14.87
CA ALA A 232 -4.54 -16.06 14.62
C ALA A 232 -4.85 -16.53 13.18
N GLY A 233 -3.84 -17.00 12.46
CA GLY A 233 -3.95 -17.43 11.05
C GLY A 233 -3.79 -16.32 10.00
N THR A 234 -3.53 -15.08 10.42
CA THR A 234 -3.27 -13.96 9.49
C THR A 234 -2.05 -14.23 8.62
N VAL A 235 -2.15 -13.84 7.36
CA VAL A 235 -1.05 -13.86 6.40
C VAL A 235 -0.33 -12.52 6.48
N LEU A 236 0.88 -12.52 7.04
CA LEU A 236 1.61 -11.30 7.42
C LEU A 236 1.95 -10.38 6.25
N ASP A 237 2.26 -10.95 5.08
CA ASP A 237 2.65 -10.22 3.88
C ASP A 237 1.47 -9.99 2.91
N ALA A 238 0.24 -10.17 3.37
CA ALA A 238 -0.93 -9.87 2.57
C ALA A 238 -1.25 -8.36 2.58
N LEU A 239 -1.74 -7.88 1.43
CA LEU A 239 -2.22 -6.52 1.26
C LEU A 239 -3.73 -6.55 0.94
N PRO A 240 -4.49 -5.48 1.29
CA PRO A 240 -5.88 -5.35 0.86
C PRO A 240 -5.93 -5.42 -0.67
N PRO A 241 -6.79 -6.26 -1.29
CA PRO A 241 -6.87 -6.35 -2.74
C PRO A 241 -7.55 -5.13 -3.37
N PRO A 242 -7.29 -4.83 -4.66
CA PRO A 242 -7.97 -3.74 -5.35
C PRO A 242 -9.48 -3.93 -5.36
N ARG A 243 -10.21 -2.86 -5.05
CA ARG A 243 -11.68 -2.89 -4.99
C ARG A 243 -12.30 -3.36 -6.30
N SER A 244 -11.72 -3.00 -7.44
CA SER A 244 -12.19 -3.44 -8.76
C SER A 244 -12.17 -4.95 -8.93
N TYR A 245 -11.16 -5.65 -8.39
CA TYR A 245 -11.07 -7.11 -8.45
C TYR A 245 -12.13 -7.75 -7.55
N LEU A 246 -12.34 -7.20 -6.36
CA LEU A 246 -13.42 -7.64 -5.46
C LEU A 246 -14.79 -7.50 -6.13
N LEU A 247 -15.07 -6.32 -6.71
CA LEU A 247 -16.31 -6.02 -7.41
C LEU A 247 -16.48 -6.88 -8.68
N SER A 248 -15.42 -7.06 -9.47
CA SER A 248 -15.44 -7.91 -10.66
C SER A 248 -15.84 -9.35 -10.32
N SER A 249 -15.24 -9.91 -9.27
CA SER A 249 -15.59 -11.25 -8.81
C SER A 249 -17.02 -11.35 -8.27
N PHE A 250 -17.51 -10.28 -7.63
CA PHE A 250 -18.85 -10.17 -7.06
C PHE A 250 -19.94 -10.13 -8.14
N MET A 251 -19.64 -9.51 -9.29
CA MET A 251 -20.57 -9.35 -10.41
C MET A 251 -20.64 -10.57 -11.34
N LYS A 252 -19.97 -11.69 -11.02
CA LYS A 252 -20.05 -12.92 -11.80
C LYS A 252 -21.48 -13.48 -11.82
N LEU A 253 -21.94 -13.89 -13.01
CA LEU A 253 -23.24 -14.52 -13.19
C LEU A 253 -23.26 -15.93 -12.58
N HIS A 254 -24.36 -16.28 -11.91
CA HIS A 254 -24.53 -17.60 -11.31
C HIS A 254 -24.62 -18.72 -12.36
N ARG A 255 -25.25 -18.41 -13.50
CA ARG A 255 -25.45 -19.33 -14.62
C ARG A 255 -25.21 -18.58 -15.93
N PRO A 256 -23.94 -18.34 -16.31
CA PRO A 256 -23.62 -17.55 -17.50
C PRO A 256 -24.05 -18.23 -18.80
N ASN A 257 -24.18 -19.56 -18.80
CA ASN A 257 -24.54 -20.35 -19.98
C ASN A 257 -26.06 -20.47 -20.21
N VAL A 258 -26.89 -19.83 -19.37
CA VAL A 258 -28.36 -19.87 -19.50
C VAL A 258 -28.82 -18.56 -20.12
N GLU A 259 -29.45 -18.64 -21.29
CA GLU A 259 -29.97 -17.48 -22.01
C GLU A 259 -31.00 -16.72 -21.16
N GLY A 260 -30.86 -15.38 -21.08
CA GLY A 260 -31.70 -14.52 -20.25
C GLY A 260 -31.37 -14.51 -18.74
N SER A 261 -30.39 -15.30 -18.29
CA SER A 261 -29.94 -15.29 -16.89
C SER A 261 -29.15 -14.02 -16.58
N THR A 262 -29.68 -13.19 -15.67
CA THR A 262 -29.04 -11.94 -15.22
C THR A 262 -28.59 -11.99 -13.77
N LEU A 263 -28.94 -13.04 -13.03
CA LEU A 263 -28.69 -13.15 -11.60
C LEU A 263 -27.20 -13.40 -11.29
N THR A 264 -26.60 -12.57 -10.43
CA THR A 264 -25.23 -12.75 -9.97
C THR A 264 -25.15 -13.75 -8.81
N ASP A 265 -23.97 -14.37 -8.63
CA ASP A 265 -23.71 -15.23 -7.46
C ASP A 265 -23.87 -14.46 -6.15
N ALA A 266 -23.48 -13.19 -6.14
CA ALA A 266 -23.63 -12.34 -4.99
C ALA A 266 -25.08 -12.01 -4.66
N ALA A 267 -25.90 -11.67 -5.65
CA ALA A 267 -27.33 -11.47 -5.47
C ALA A 267 -28.02 -12.73 -4.93
N ARG A 268 -27.66 -13.90 -5.46
CA ARG A 268 -28.12 -15.18 -4.94
C ARG A 268 -27.69 -15.41 -3.49
N SER A 269 -26.47 -15.02 -3.13
CA SER A 269 -25.97 -15.09 -1.77
C SER A 269 -26.77 -14.16 -0.83
N LEU A 270 -26.97 -12.90 -1.23
CA LEU A 270 -27.77 -11.91 -0.49
C LEU A 270 -29.18 -12.43 -0.19
N ALA A 271 -29.83 -13.09 -1.16
CA ALA A 271 -31.18 -13.61 -0.97
C ALA A 271 -31.32 -14.59 0.20
N LYS A 272 -30.24 -15.31 0.54
CA LYS A 272 -30.22 -16.18 1.72
C LYS A 272 -30.22 -15.38 3.01
N HIS A 273 -29.55 -14.23 3.03
CA HIS A 273 -29.47 -13.36 4.20
C HIS A 273 -30.77 -12.58 4.42
N VAL A 274 -31.35 -12.01 3.35
CA VAL A 274 -32.64 -11.30 3.43
C VAL A 274 -33.76 -12.18 3.99
N HIS A 275 -33.79 -13.47 3.65
CA HIS A 275 -34.82 -14.38 4.16
C HIS A 275 -34.58 -14.87 5.60
N ARG A 276 -33.35 -14.72 6.11
CA ARG A 276 -32.94 -15.31 7.39
C ARG A 276 -32.66 -14.29 8.48
N SER A 277 -32.32 -13.05 8.11
CA SER A 277 -31.98 -12.00 9.06
C SER A 277 -33.24 -11.48 9.77
N SER A 278 -33.16 -11.34 11.09
CA SER A 278 -34.24 -10.81 11.92
C SER A 278 -34.33 -9.28 11.93
N GLU A 279 -33.29 -8.57 11.48
CA GLU A 279 -33.17 -7.10 11.65
C GLU A 279 -33.36 -6.29 10.36
N GLU A 280 -33.83 -6.92 9.27
CA GLU A 280 -34.07 -6.30 7.95
C GLU A 280 -32.88 -5.52 7.34
N TRP A 281 -31.67 -5.61 7.93
CA TRP A 281 -30.47 -4.86 7.53
C TRP A 281 -30.09 -5.09 6.06
N TRP A 282 -30.21 -6.34 5.60
CA TRP A 282 -29.93 -6.73 4.21
C TRP A 282 -30.98 -6.23 3.21
N GLY A 283 -32.03 -5.56 3.67
CA GLY A 283 -33.11 -5.00 2.88
C GLY A 283 -34.13 -6.04 2.40
N SER A 284 -34.93 -5.65 1.41
CA SER A 284 -35.92 -6.51 0.75
C SER A 284 -35.92 -6.23 -0.76
N PHE A 285 -36.39 -7.18 -1.57
CA PHE A 285 -36.41 -7.07 -3.03
C PHE A 285 -37.55 -7.89 -3.65
N ARG A 286 -37.93 -7.53 -4.87
CA ARG A 286 -38.84 -8.28 -5.74
C ARG A 286 -38.23 -8.48 -7.13
N GLY A 287 -37.90 -9.73 -7.45
CA GLY A 287 -37.30 -10.11 -8.73
C GLY A 287 -35.77 -9.98 -8.76
N ASP A 288 -35.16 -10.49 -9.82
CA ASP A 288 -33.69 -10.64 -9.89
C ASP A 288 -32.96 -9.31 -10.18
N SER A 289 -33.57 -8.39 -10.94
CA SER A 289 -32.99 -7.07 -11.20
C SER A 289 -32.78 -6.26 -9.91
N GLU A 290 -33.78 -6.22 -9.05
CA GLU A 290 -33.68 -5.51 -7.77
C GLU A 290 -32.70 -6.20 -6.80
N LYS A 291 -32.67 -7.54 -6.80
CA LYS A 291 -31.73 -8.32 -6.01
C LYS A 291 -30.27 -8.04 -6.40
N ASN A 292 -29.99 -7.92 -7.70
CA ASN A 292 -28.68 -7.52 -8.20
C ASN A 292 -28.32 -6.09 -7.76
N ARG A 293 -29.24 -5.13 -7.95
CA ARG A 293 -29.05 -3.73 -7.55
C ARG A 293 -28.73 -3.63 -6.05
N LEU A 294 -29.54 -4.27 -5.21
CA LEU A 294 -29.37 -4.25 -3.76
C LEU A 294 -28.05 -4.91 -3.32
N ALA A 295 -27.67 -6.03 -3.94
CA ALA A 295 -26.37 -6.65 -3.67
C ALA A 295 -25.21 -5.70 -4.01
N SER A 296 -25.28 -5.01 -5.15
CA SER A 296 -24.29 -4.00 -5.52
C SER A 296 -24.25 -2.82 -4.54
N GLU A 297 -25.39 -2.34 -4.06
CA GLU A 297 -25.46 -1.26 -3.05
C GLU A 297 -24.81 -1.68 -1.73
N ILE A 298 -25.13 -2.89 -1.27
CA ILE A 298 -24.61 -3.43 -0.01
C ILE A 298 -23.10 -3.65 -0.08
N VAL A 299 -22.56 -4.24 -1.16
CA VAL A 299 -21.10 -4.44 -1.24
C VAL A 299 -20.36 -3.11 -1.34
N ASN A 300 -20.89 -2.11 -2.05
CA ASN A 300 -20.28 -0.78 -2.08
C ASN A 300 -20.31 -0.11 -0.70
N HIS A 301 -21.43 -0.25 0.03
CA HIS A 301 -21.51 0.22 1.41
C HIS A 301 -20.48 -0.49 2.31
N LEU A 302 -20.37 -1.82 2.24
CA LEU A 302 -19.37 -2.59 3.00
C LEU A 302 -17.94 -2.16 2.65
N LEU A 303 -17.61 -1.98 1.37
CA LEU A 303 -16.27 -1.54 0.95
C LEU A 303 -15.93 -0.13 1.45
N ASN A 304 -16.90 0.79 1.41
CA ASN A 304 -16.74 2.19 1.83
C ASN A 304 -16.71 2.38 3.35
N GLU A 305 -17.52 1.63 4.07
CA GLU A 305 -17.66 1.76 5.52
C GLU A 305 -16.84 0.72 6.29
N CYS A 306 -16.10 -0.15 5.58
CA CYS A 306 -15.22 -1.16 6.16
C CYS A 306 -14.32 -0.52 7.23
N CYS A 307 -14.36 -1.12 8.41
CA CYS A 307 -13.62 -0.67 9.58
C CYS A 307 -12.76 -1.80 10.18
N TRP A 308 -12.87 -3.00 9.60
CA TRP A 308 -12.09 -4.17 9.91
C TRP A 308 -11.89 -4.97 8.63
N MET A 309 -10.67 -5.36 8.32
CA MET A 309 -10.37 -6.28 7.23
C MET A 309 -9.18 -7.16 7.58
N ASN A 310 -9.15 -8.38 7.05
CA ASN A 310 -8.02 -9.28 7.24
C ASN A 310 -7.88 -10.27 6.08
N VAL A 311 -6.66 -10.78 5.87
CA VAL A 311 -6.35 -11.95 5.05
C VAL A 311 -5.80 -13.04 5.95
N TYR A 312 -6.45 -14.20 5.97
CA TYR A 312 -6.04 -15.33 6.79
C TYR A 312 -6.25 -16.66 6.07
N ASP A 313 -5.47 -17.65 6.45
CA ASP A 313 -5.58 -19.01 5.92
C ASP A 313 -6.53 -19.84 6.82
N ILE A 314 -7.51 -20.52 6.21
CA ILE A 314 -8.36 -21.48 6.93
C ILE A 314 -7.79 -22.90 6.79
N GLN A 315 -7.97 -23.73 7.82
CA GLN A 315 -7.35 -25.06 7.97
C GLN A 315 -7.52 -26.01 6.76
N THR A 316 -8.50 -25.77 5.90
CA THR A 316 -8.80 -26.58 4.70
C THR A 316 -8.09 -26.11 3.42
N HIS A 317 -7.06 -25.26 3.53
CA HIS A 317 -6.18 -24.76 2.45
C HIS A 317 -6.66 -23.57 1.63
N ASN A 318 -7.67 -22.82 2.09
CA ASN A 318 -8.14 -21.64 1.36
C ASN A 318 -7.75 -20.35 2.08
N ARG A 319 -7.07 -19.46 1.35
CA ARG A 319 -6.83 -18.09 1.80
C ARG A 319 -8.11 -17.28 1.66
N VAL A 320 -8.47 -16.50 2.68
CA VAL A 320 -9.70 -15.71 2.71
C VAL A 320 -9.36 -14.26 2.99
N PHE A 321 -9.89 -13.36 2.15
CA PHE A 321 -9.99 -11.94 2.48
C PHE A 321 -11.39 -11.66 3.01
N GLU A 322 -11.48 -11.03 4.18
CA GLU A 322 -12.74 -10.69 4.84
C GLU A 322 -12.75 -9.20 5.20
N ILE A 323 -13.92 -8.57 5.04
CA ILE A 323 -14.18 -7.20 5.47
C ILE A 323 -15.42 -7.15 6.36
N ARG A 324 -15.42 -6.22 7.31
CA ARG A 324 -16.56 -5.94 8.18
C ARG A 324 -16.74 -4.47 8.46
N ILE A 325 -18.00 -4.08 8.63
CA ILE A 325 -18.41 -2.78 9.16
C ILE A 325 -18.66 -2.87 10.67
N HIS A 326 -18.90 -1.73 11.30
CA HIS A 326 -18.93 -1.61 12.77
C HIS A 326 -20.00 -2.49 13.44
N GLU A 327 -21.14 -2.67 12.78
CA GLU A 327 -22.25 -3.53 13.24
C GLU A 327 -21.92 -5.02 13.19
N GLY A 328 -20.84 -5.40 12.50
CA GLY A 328 -20.39 -6.79 12.35
C GLY A 328 -20.77 -7.44 11.02
N TYR A 329 -21.64 -6.82 10.21
CA TYR A 329 -21.93 -7.28 8.86
C TYR A 329 -20.68 -7.23 7.98
N GLY A 330 -20.58 -8.14 7.01
CA GLY A 330 -19.39 -8.25 6.20
C GLY A 330 -19.54 -9.04 4.91
N ALA A 331 -18.41 -9.19 4.24
CA ALA A 331 -18.27 -10.00 3.03
C ALA A 331 -16.90 -10.66 3.00
N ARG A 332 -16.80 -11.80 2.32
CA ARG A 332 -15.55 -12.53 2.17
C ARG A 332 -15.33 -13.06 0.77
N TRP A 333 -14.06 -13.13 0.39
CA TRP A 333 -13.56 -13.65 -0.87
C TRP A 333 -12.48 -14.70 -0.63
N SER A 334 -12.45 -15.76 -1.43
CA SER A 334 -11.36 -16.72 -1.43
C SER A 334 -10.29 -16.27 -2.40
N HIS A 335 -9.04 -16.56 -2.06
CA HIS A 335 -7.89 -16.42 -2.95
C HIS A 335 -7.33 -17.82 -3.24
N ASP A 336 -7.19 -18.14 -4.52
CA ASP A 336 -6.75 -19.47 -4.98
C ASP A 336 -5.23 -19.66 -4.96
N GLY A 337 -4.47 -18.65 -4.51
CA GLY A 337 -3.01 -18.68 -4.43
C GLY A 337 -2.29 -18.58 -5.78
N SER A 338 -2.99 -18.63 -6.91
CA SER A 338 -2.38 -18.82 -8.24
C SER A 338 -1.98 -17.52 -8.93
N LYS A 339 -2.65 -16.40 -8.59
CA LYS A 339 -2.35 -15.05 -9.10
C LYS A 339 -2.53 -14.04 -7.98
N ALA A 340 -1.68 -13.01 -7.94
CA ALA A 340 -1.64 -12.02 -6.85
C ALA A 340 -3.02 -11.47 -6.43
N PHE A 341 -3.98 -11.31 -7.35
CA PHE A 341 -5.31 -10.81 -7.06
C PHE A 341 -6.47 -11.66 -7.64
N SER A 342 -6.35 -12.99 -7.71
CA SER A 342 -7.49 -13.86 -8.08
C SER A 342 -8.41 -14.08 -6.87
N PHE A 343 -9.34 -13.16 -6.66
CA PHE A 343 -10.36 -13.27 -5.61
C PHE A 343 -11.68 -13.79 -6.17
N GLN A 344 -12.34 -14.67 -5.42
CA GLN A 344 -13.68 -15.17 -5.74
C GLN A 344 -14.62 -14.87 -4.58
N PHE A 345 -15.74 -14.21 -4.85
CA PHE A 345 -16.73 -13.92 -3.82
C PHE A 345 -17.27 -15.23 -3.21
N ILE A 346 -17.18 -15.36 -1.90
CA ILE A 346 -17.69 -16.53 -1.17
C ILE A 346 -19.11 -16.24 -0.66
N GLY A 347 -19.32 -15.07 -0.04
CA GLY A 347 -20.60 -14.74 0.56
C GLY A 347 -20.54 -13.56 1.54
N PHE A 348 -21.74 -13.16 1.95
CA PHE A 348 -21.95 -12.18 3.01
C PHE A 348 -21.84 -12.81 4.40
N LEU A 349 -21.69 -11.97 5.40
CA LEU A 349 -21.43 -12.35 6.78
C LEU A 349 -22.36 -11.58 7.72
N GLU A 350 -22.99 -12.31 8.63
CA GLU A 350 -23.72 -11.74 9.76
C GLU A 350 -22.75 -11.26 10.85
N PRO A 351 -23.22 -10.40 11.78
CA PRO A 351 -22.48 -10.04 12.98
C PRO A 351 -22.05 -11.26 13.80
N TYR A 352 -20.94 -11.14 14.51
CA TYR A 352 -20.49 -12.18 15.41
C TYR A 352 -21.50 -12.41 16.53
N THR A 353 -21.77 -13.69 16.82
CA THR A 353 -22.52 -14.14 17.99
C THR A 353 -21.69 -15.21 18.71
N GLU A 354 -21.61 -15.13 20.05
CA GLU A 354 -20.79 -16.05 20.86
C GLU A 354 -21.19 -17.53 20.67
N GLU A 355 -22.44 -17.80 20.30
CA GLU A 355 -22.97 -19.13 20.01
C GLU A 355 -23.09 -19.45 18.51
N GLY A 356 -22.54 -18.60 17.63
CA GLY A 356 -22.70 -18.74 16.18
C GLY A 356 -22.17 -20.07 15.66
N HIS A 357 -20.98 -20.48 16.10
CA HIS A 357 -20.38 -21.75 15.72
C HIS A 357 -21.20 -22.97 16.18
N SER A 358 -21.68 -22.98 17.43
CA SER A 358 -22.47 -24.08 18.00
C SER A 358 -23.89 -24.17 17.45
N LYS A 359 -24.44 -23.06 16.94
CA LYS A 359 -25.72 -23.02 16.23
C LYS A 359 -25.60 -23.25 14.73
N GLY A 360 -24.41 -23.59 14.23
CA GLY A 360 -24.15 -23.82 12.80
C GLY A 360 -24.29 -22.55 11.96
N TRP A 361 -24.07 -21.39 12.58
CA TRP A 361 -24.37 -20.06 12.05
C TRP A 361 -25.79 -20.02 11.47
N LYS A 362 -26.76 -20.57 12.21
CA LYS A 362 -28.17 -20.29 11.98
C LYS A 362 -28.36 -18.80 12.20
N HIS A 363 -28.31 -18.10 11.07
CA HIS A 363 -28.73 -16.73 10.81
C HIS A 363 -30.02 -16.40 11.55
#